data_AF-A0A8S2XI64-F1
#
_entry.id   AF-A0A8S2XI64-F1
#
_cell.length_a   1.000
_cell.length_b   1.000
_cell.length_c   1.000
_cell.angle_alpha   90.00
_cell.angle_beta   90.00
_cell.angle_gamma   90.00
#
_symmetry.space_group_name_H-M   'P 1'
#
loop_
_entity.id
_entity.type
_entity.pdbx_description
1 polymer ?
#
loop_
_entity_poly.entity_id
_entity_poly.type
_entity_poly.pdbx_seq_one_letter_code
_entity_poly.pdbx_strand_id
1 'polypeptide(L)' 'MNTDMEGVLEFLLYIGQAKRTFRTGRVIHGADKVGSVAGHMYRMVVMSFLLPSTSEESKIR' A
#
# COMPACT_ATOMS: atom_id res chain seq x y z
N MET A 1 -18.15 -19.57 -15.96
CA MET A 1 -17.34 -18.52 -15.31
C MET A 1 -17.42 -17.31 -16.21
N ASN A 2 -18.19 -16.29 -15.84
CA ASN A 2 -18.30 -15.06 -16.62
C ASN A 2 -17.01 -14.26 -16.43
N THR A 3 -16.18 -14.31 -17.47
CA THR A 3 -14.87 -13.69 -17.57
C THR A 3 -14.97 -12.18 -17.75
N ASP A 4 -13.97 -11.50 -17.20
CA ASP A 4 -13.64 -10.07 -17.27
C ASP A 4 -14.31 -9.11 -16.27
N MET A 5 -15.58 -8.70 -16.40
CA MET A 5 -16.05 -7.54 -15.62
C MET A 5 -16.43 -7.83 -14.17
N GLU A 6 -17.13 -8.94 -13.91
CA GLU A 6 -17.55 -9.34 -12.55
C GLU A 6 -16.32 -9.68 -11.69
N GLY A 7 -15.35 -10.41 -12.26
CA GLY A 7 -14.11 -10.76 -11.57
C GLY A 7 -13.22 -9.55 -11.24
N VAL A 8 -13.14 -8.56 -12.15
CA VAL A 8 -12.40 -7.32 -11.87
C VAL A 8 -13.08 -6.50 -10.78
N LEU A 9 -14.42 -6.42 -10.79
CA LEU A 9 -15.15 -5.72 -9.73
C LEU A 9 -14.94 -6.40 -8.37
N GLU A 10 -15.01 -7.74 -8.31
CA GLU A 10 -14.76 -8.50 -7.09
C GLU A 10 -13.34 -8.26 -6.58
N PHE A 11 -12.35 -8.28 -7.47
CA PHE A 11 -10.96 -7.96 -7.13
C PHE A 11 -10.79 -6.55 -6.56
N LEU A 12 -11.42 -5.54 -7.19
CA LEU A 12 -11.37 -4.16 -6.71
C LEU A 12 -12.04 -4.01 -5.33
N LEU A 13 -13.12 -4.76 -5.08
CA LEU A 13 -13.78 -4.80 -3.77
C LEU A 13 -12.86 -5.43 -2.70
N TYR A 14 -12.12 -6.50 -3.03
CA TYR A 14 -11.10 -7.06 -2.14
C TYR A 14 -9.97 -6.07 -1.86
N ILE A 15 -9.44 -5.38 -2.87
CA ILE A 15 -8.45 -4.30 -2.65
C ILE A 15 -9.01 -3.22 -1.73
N GLY A 16 -10.29 -2.87 -1.88
CA GLY A 16 -10.97 -1.89 -1.04
C GLY A 16 -10.92 -2.20 0.46
N GLN A 17 -10.76 -3.46 0.85
CA GLN A 17 -10.59 -3.85 2.26
C GLN A 17 -9.32 -3.25 2.86
N ALA A 18 -8.24 -3.09 2.09
CA ALA A 18 -6.98 -2.52 2.55
C ALA A 18 -7.09 -1.07 3.06
N LYS A 19 -8.16 -0.34 2.68
CA LYS A 19 -8.46 1.00 3.20
C LYS A 19 -8.99 0.97 4.64
N ARG A 20 -9.59 -0.14 5.07
CA ARG A 20 -10.14 -0.35 6.42
C ARG A 20 -9.29 -1.28 7.28
N THR A 21 -8.36 -2.02 6.68
CA THR A 21 -7.37 -2.80 7.42
C THR A 21 -6.35 -1.87 8.07
N PHE A 22 -6.42 -1.77 9.39
CA PHE A 22 -5.45 -1.04 10.20
C PHE A 22 -4.18 -1.85 10.43
N ARG A 23 -3.03 -1.17 10.54
CA ARG A 23 -1.76 -1.85 10.78
C ARG A 23 -1.68 -2.30 12.25
N THR A 24 -1.66 -3.62 12.46
CA THR A 24 -1.68 -4.30 13.77
C THR A 24 -0.74 -3.69 14.81
N GLY A 25 0.51 -3.40 14.44
CA GLY A 25 1.48 -2.79 15.35
C GLY A 25 1.03 -1.44 15.92
N ARG A 26 0.31 -0.60 15.16
CA ARG A 26 -0.19 0.69 15.67
C ARG A 26 -1.48 0.56 16.48
N VAL A 27 -2.30 -0.46 16.19
CA VAL A 27 -3.48 -0.79 17.00
C VAL A 27 -3.06 -1.22 18.40
N ILE A 28 -2.05 -2.10 18.49
CA ILE A 28 -1.51 -2.61 19.77
C ILE A 28 -0.99 -1.47 20.66
N HIS A 29 -0.43 -0.42 20.07
CA HIS A 29 0.15 0.71 20.80
C HIS A 29 -0.84 1.88 21.00
N GLY A 30 -2.14 1.67 20.80
CA GLY A 30 -3.18 2.64 21.18
C GLY A 30 -3.15 3.98 20.43
N ALA A 31 -2.63 4.00 19.20
CA ALA A 31 -2.55 5.26 18.45
C ALA A 31 -3.94 5.70 17.94
N ASP A 32 -4.45 6.85 18.40
CA ASP A 32 -5.77 7.42 18.04
C ASP A 32 -6.02 7.57 16.53
N LYS A 33 -4.95 7.64 15.73
CA LYS A 33 -5.00 7.67 14.25
C LYS A 33 -4.17 6.54 13.67
N VAL A 34 -4.76 5.34 13.63
CA VAL A 34 -4.12 4.20 12.98
C VAL A 34 -4.20 4.37 11.46
N GLY A 35 -3.05 4.53 10.80
CA GLY A 35 -2.99 4.52 9.34
C GLY A 35 -3.38 3.14 8.79
N SER A 36 -4.19 3.11 7.73
CA SER A 36 -4.55 1.88 7.03
C SER A 36 -3.38 1.30 6.23
N VAL A 37 -3.48 0.02 5.86
CA VAL A 37 -2.52 -0.64 4.96
C VAL A 37 -2.41 0.12 3.64
N ALA A 38 -3.54 0.51 3.04
CA ALA A 38 -3.56 1.30 1.80
C ALA A 38 -2.86 2.66 1.97
N GLY A 39 -3.07 3.37 3.08
CA GLY A 39 -2.39 4.64 3.36
C GLY A 39 -0.87 4.48 3.53
N HIS A 40 -0.43 3.34 4.08
CA HIS A 40 1.00 3.03 4.16
C HIS A 40 1.60 2.73 2.78
N MET A 41 0.93 1.91 1.97
CA MET A 41 1.38 1.57 0.61
C MET A 41 1.49 2.81 -0.26
N TYR A 42 0.52 3.72 -0.19
CA TYR A 42 0.57 5.00 -0.89
C TYR A 42 1.85 5.78 -0.57
N ARG A 43 2.20 5.91 0.71
CA ARG A 43 3.45 6.56 1.12
C ARG A 43 4.70 5.82 0.63
N MET A 44 4.70 4.49 0.61
CA MET A 44 5.82 3.71 0.08
C MET A 44 6.02 3.92 -1.42
N VAL A 45 4.95 4.00 -2.20
CA VAL A 45 5.02 4.31 -3.62
C VAL A 45 5.56 5.72 -3.85
N VAL A 46 5.07 6.71 -3.10
CA VAL A 46 5.59 8.09 -3.18
C VAL A 46 7.07 8.15 -2.81
N MET A 47 7.49 7.46 -1.75
CA MET A 47 8.90 7.37 -1.37
C MET A 47 9.73 6.66 -2.45
N SER A 48 9.26 5.55 -3.01
CA SER A 48 9.95 4.85 -4.10
C SER A 48 10.05 5.66 -5.38
N PHE A 49 9.09 6.57 -5.62
CA PHE A 49 9.10 7.45 -6.78
C PHE A 49 10.05 8.64 -6.60
N LEU A 50 10.11 9.20 -5.39
CA LEU A 50 10.89 10.40 -5.11
C LEU A 50 12.33 10.11 -4.65
N LEU A 51 12.58 8.99 -4.00
CA LEU A 51 13.90 8.61 -3.54
C LEU A 51 14.66 7.96 -4.70
N PRO A 52 15.92 8.38 -4.96
CA PRO A 52 16.76 7.71 -5.94
C PRO A 52 16.96 6.24 -5.54
N SER A 53 16.95 5.35 -6.53
CA SER A 53 17.28 3.96 -6.28
C SER A 53 18.76 3.87 -5.92
N THR A 54 19.08 3.14 -4.86
CA THR A 54 20.47 2.84 -4.46
C THR A 54 21.25 2.08 -5.54
N SER A 55 20.59 1.62 -6.61
CA SER A 55 21.22 1.02 -7.79
C SER A 55 21.94 2.00 -8.70
N GLU A 56 21.50 3.27 -8.77
CA GLU A 56 22.10 4.27 -9.67
C GLU A 56 23.19 5.11 -9.01
N GLU A 57 23.27 5.12 -7.68
CA GLU A 57 24.35 5.79 -6.93
C GLU A 57 25.66 4.98 -6.91
N SER A 58 25.62 3.68 -7.25
CA SER A 58 26.83 2.85 -7.40
C SER A 58 27.66 3.15 -8.66
N LYS A 59 27.17 3.99 -9.58
CA LYS A 59 27.91 4.38 -10.80
C LYS A 59 28.61 5.73 -10.68
N ILE A 60 28.47 6.41 -9.53
CA ILE A 60 29.09 7.70 -9.25
C ILE A 60 29.80 7.61 -7.88
N ARG A 61 30.79 6.73 -7.78
CA ARG A 61 31.86 6.84 -6.78
C ARG A 61 33.13 6.17 -7.28
#